data_AF-A0A7V3E6P3-F1
#
_entry.id   AF-A0A7V3E6P3-F1
#
_cell.length_a   1.000
_cell.length_b   1.000
_cell.length_c   1.000
_cell.angle_alpha   90.00
_cell.angle_beta   90.00
_cell.angle_gamma   90.00
#
_symmetry.space_group_name_H-M   'P 1'
#
loop_
_entity.id
_entity.type
_entity.pdbx_description
1 polymer ?
#
loop_
_entity_poly.entity_id
_entity_poly.type
_entity_poly.pdbx_seq_one_letter_code
_entity_poly.pdbx_strand_id
1 'polypeptide(L)'
;MRKILLTFLILLQSVILLSCYDELIDAPVGNKPPETFISVFSDSTITKQPSSVKLSWWGDDPDGLIIGYFISIDGTNWTFTTKNDSLISFTLLGSDTTYLFRVAAVDNSGNGIYDIQLISGNINFGPEPFTDLNNNGRWDSGEDFIDCGTIDPKPATLLLPLKNSAPEIKFLVDKNDNTIIIPDTTFPVASFGWTITDLDGDNTIKNVYIALNDTSNKIQLPATTRFVTIIAEPPYNTDIVECDVYLGTSITNPYHTKLPGLKLNQLNRFYVYCEDIAGSTSQLLAMPSQNSSLPWFVKKPKGDILIIDDYATSDNAANFYNSILDSLNLLSRAEIWDIKLGKTSTTPAKLLPKFISPQFTETLKLFKVVYWYTDNDPTIEPAQISVREYIISGGKIFFSMIFPQQFDPRGLSDFLPVDSLSPAPISFIPRNTLINPADDGVTLNYPLLSIDDSTVPVARIRTYYPNPFAAKTLYKLGLSGEPIIGFKTTDSKLIYLGIPLHRANGNPFNVKNLFDKVLFEEFGLSR
;
A
#
# COMPACT_ATOMS: atom_id res chain seq x y z
N MET A 1 23.64 92.87 -48.15
CA MET A 1 23.77 91.68 -47.27
C MET A 1 22.43 91.14 -46.76
N ARG A 2 21.49 91.98 -46.29
CA ARG A 2 20.17 91.54 -45.76
C ARG A 2 19.29 90.74 -46.74
N LYS A 3 19.34 91.04 -48.05
CA LYS A 3 18.55 90.32 -49.07
C LYS A 3 19.08 88.90 -49.35
N ILE A 4 20.39 88.69 -49.36
CA ILE A 4 21.01 87.38 -49.64
C ILE A 4 20.77 86.40 -48.47
N LEU A 5 20.81 86.90 -47.22
CA LEU A 5 20.50 86.10 -46.04
C LEU A 5 19.02 85.65 -46.03
N LEU A 6 18.10 86.51 -46.50
CA LEU A 6 16.68 86.18 -46.60
C LEU A 6 16.42 85.11 -47.66
N THR A 7 17.07 85.20 -48.82
CA THR A 7 16.93 84.19 -49.88
C THR A 7 17.49 82.84 -49.45
N PHE A 8 18.61 82.84 -48.71
CA PHE A 8 19.21 81.60 -48.20
C PHE A 8 18.35 80.96 -47.10
N LEU A 9 17.70 81.77 -46.26
CA LEU A 9 16.78 81.29 -45.22
C LEU A 9 15.49 80.69 -45.83
N ILE A 10 14.97 81.29 -46.91
CA ILE A 10 13.79 80.78 -47.64
C ILE A 10 14.15 79.49 -48.37
N LEU A 11 15.34 79.41 -48.99
CA LEU A 11 15.80 78.19 -49.66
C LEU A 11 16.03 77.05 -48.65
N LEU A 12 16.63 77.33 -47.50
CA LEU A 12 16.83 76.35 -46.44
C LEU A 12 15.51 75.89 -45.81
N GLN A 13 14.53 76.78 -45.64
CA GLN A 13 13.17 76.40 -45.23
C GLN A 13 12.46 75.54 -46.28
N SER A 14 12.67 75.81 -47.57
CA SER A 14 12.08 74.99 -48.63
C SER A 14 12.66 73.57 -48.71
N VAL A 15 13.95 73.39 -48.38
CA VAL A 15 14.59 72.07 -48.35
C VAL A 15 14.16 71.25 -47.12
N ILE A 16 13.91 71.89 -45.98
CA ILE A 16 13.40 71.21 -44.77
C ILE A 16 11.94 70.76 -44.96
N LEU A 17 11.14 71.48 -45.75
CA LEU A 17 9.75 71.10 -46.06
C LEU A 17 9.62 70.01 -47.14
N LEU A 18 10.72 69.62 -47.80
CA LEU A 18 10.77 68.54 -48.80
C LEU A 18 11.41 67.24 -48.24
N SER A 19 11.74 67.20 -46.96
CA SER A 19 12.34 66.04 -46.30
C SER A 19 11.27 65.21 -45.57
N CYS A 20 10.98 64.03 -46.12
CA CYS A 20 10.07 62.99 -45.61
C CYS A 20 8.58 63.37 -45.60
N TYR A 21 7.98 63.37 -46.79
CA TYR A 21 6.69 62.68 -46.91
C TYR A 21 7.02 61.22 -47.23
N ASP A 22 6.80 60.31 -46.28
CA ASP A 22 6.41 58.95 -46.65
C ASP A 22 5.04 59.08 -47.31
N GLU A 23 4.86 58.46 -48.48
CA GLU A 23 3.52 58.30 -49.05
C GLU A 23 2.65 57.62 -47.99
N LEU A 24 1.66 58.34 -47.46
CA LEU A 24 0.57 57.72 -46.73
C LEU A 24 -0.10 56.77 -47.72
N ILE A 25 0.10 55.47 -47.50
CA ILE A 25 -0.63 54.43 -48.21
C ILE A 25 -2.10 54.62 -47.83
N ASP A 26 -2.86 55.26 -48.73
CA ASP A 26 -4.25 55.69 -48.51
C ASP A 26 -5.26 54.53 -48.63
N ALA A 27 -4.78 53.29 -48.44
CA ALA A 27 -5.61 52.10 -48.34
C ALA A 27 -5.15 51.29 -47.13
N PRO A 28 -6.02 51.02 -46.14
CA PRO A 28 -5.69 50.08 -45.07
C PRO A 28 -5.27 48.76 -45.73
N VAL A 29 -4.09 48.25 -45.38
CA VAL A 29 -3.70 46.90 -45.74
C VAL A 29 -4.74 45.99 -45.10
N GLY A 30 -5.48 45.24 -45.92
CA GLY A 30 -6.47 44.30 -45.40
C GLY A 30 -5.79 43.25 -44.53
N ASN A 31 -6.45 42.87 -43.43
CA ASN A 31 -5.93 41.90 -42.46
C ASN A 31 -5.47 40.62 -43.15
N LYS A 32 -4.29 40.13 -42.80
CA LYS A 32 -3.73 38.89 -43.32
C LYS A 32 -3.79 37.79 -42.25
N PRO A 33 -3.98 36.53 -42.66
CA PRO A 33 -3.94 35.43 -41.71
C PRO A 33 -2.54 35.21 -41.15
N PRO A 34 -2.43 34.78 -39.89
CA PRO A 34 -1.16 34.40 -39.29
C PRO A 34 -0.62 33.10 -39.87
N GLU A 35 0.68 32.87 -39.72
CA GLU A 35 1.35 31.59 -39.99
C GLU A 35 1.70 30.87 -38.68
N THR A 36 1.41 29.57 -38.60
CA THR A 36 1.67 28.76 -37.40
C THR A 36 2.86 27.83 -37.60
N PHE A 37 3.61 27.62 -36.53
CA PHE A 37 4.74 26.68 -36.48
C PHE A 37 4.63 25.78 -35.24
N ILE A 38 5.14 24.56 -35.36
CA ILE A 38 5.14 23.56 -34.30
C ILE A 38 6.50 22.87 -34.19
N SER A 39 6.92 22.56 -32.96
CA SER A 39 8.14 21.84 -32.66
C SER A 39 7.94 20.85 -31.50
N VAL A 40 8.77 19.81 -31.50
CA VAL A 40 8.96 18.92 -30.35
C VAL A 40 10.30 19.26 -29.74
N PHE A 41 10.35 19.56 -28.45
CA PHE A 41 11.62 19.56 -27.74
C PHE A 41 12.07 18.10 -27.60
N SER A 42 12.93 17.62 -28.51
CA SER A 42 13.49 16.28 -28.43
C SER A 42 15.01 16.34 -28.19
N ASP A 43 15.46 15.81 -27.05
CA ASP A 43 16.86 15.41 -26.82
C ASP A 43 17.20 14.07 -27.52
N SER A 44 16.30 13.51 -28.31
CA SER A 44 16.50 12.23 -29.00
C SER A 44 15.69 12.13 -30.29
N THR A 45 16.33 11.64 -31.33
CA THR A 45 15.85 11.39 -32.70
C THR A 45 14.39 10.90 -32.81
N ILE A 46 13.65 11.49 -33.76
CA ILE A 46 12.25 11.25 -34.16
C ILE A 46 12.03 9.80 -34.65
N THR A 47 12.11 8.81 -33.77
CA THR A 47 11.99 7.39 -34.18
C THR A 47 10.92 6.59 -33.46
N LYS A 48 10.41 7.08 -32.32
CA LYS A 48 9.13 6.73 -31.64
C LYS A 48 9.08 7.48 -30.31
N GLN A 49 7.92 8.04 -29.96
CA GLN A 49 7.72 8.78 -28.70
C GLN A 49 6.76 8.00 -27.77
N PRO A 50 6.85 8.17 -26.44
CA PRO A 50 5.85 7.65 -25.51
C PRO A 50 4.49 8.31 -25.79
N SER A 51 3.38 7.75 -25.29
CA SER A 51 2.05 8.30 -25.55
C SER A 51 1.79 9.68 -24.93
N SER A 52 2.73 10.25 -24.18
CA SER A 52 2.70 11.64 -23.72
C SER A 52 3.87 12.43 -24.30
N VAL A 53 3.57 13.47 -25.07
CA VAL A 53 4.56 14.27 -25.80
C VAL A 53 4.43 15.74 -25.42
N LYS A 54 5.55 16.37 -25.04
CA LYS A 54 5.59 17.83 -24.85
C LYS A 54 5.74 18.50 -26.22
N LEU A 55 4.73 19.28 -26.60
CA LEU A 55 4.68 20.03 -27.85
C LEU A 55 4.78 21.52 -27.57
N SER A 56 5.43 22.25 -28.46
CA SER A 56 5.52 23.70 -28.41
C SER A 56 5.21 24.29 -29.78
N TRP A 57 4.54 25.44 -29.79
CA TRP A 57 4.09 26.11 -30.99
C TRP A 57 4.15 27.62 -30.85
N TRP A 58 4.26 28.30 -31.98
CA TRP A 58 4.24 29.75 -32.08
C TRP A 58 3.59 30.18 -33.38
N GLY A 59 3.10 31.40 -33.42
CA GLY A 59 2.56 32.03 -34.63
C GLY A 59 3.33 33.30 -34.96
N ASP A 60 3.34 33.67 -36.23
CA ASP A 60 3.81 34.94 -36.73
C ASP A 60 2.67 35.61 -37.50
N ASP A 61 2.38 36.87 -37.15
CA ASP A 61 1.27 37.63 -37.73
C ASP A 61 1.82 38.85 -38.47
N PRO A 62 1.62 38.98 -39.79
CA PRO A 62 2.25 40.04 -40.58
C PRO A 62 1.81 41.47 -40.23
N ASP A 63 0.64 41.63 -39.63
CA ASP A 63 -0.04 42.92 -39.44
C ASP A 63 -0.72 43.12 -38.08
N GLY A 64 -0.59 42.17 -37.15
CA GLY A 64 -1.21 42.23 -35.82
C GLY A 64 -0.49 41.38 -34.77
N LEU A 65 -1.27 40.88 -33.79
CA LEU A 65 -0.80 40.11 -32.65
C LEU A 65 -1.56 38.78 -32.55
N ILE A 66 -0.84 37.71 -32.26
CA ILE A 66 -1.44 36.42 -31.93
C ILE A 66 -2.07 36.47 -30.53
N ILE A 67 -3.37 36.19 -30.45
CA ILE A 67 -4.12 36.15 -29.18
C ILE A 67 -4.24 34.74 -28.61
N GLY A 68 -4.00 33.72 -29.43
CA GLY A 68 -4.00 32.33 -29.00
C GLY A 68 -3.89 31.33 -30.14
N TYR A 69 -4.23 30.09 -29.84
CA TYR A 69 -4.08 28.95 -30.73
C TYR A 69 -5.26 27.99 -30.60
N PHE A 70 -5.72 27.47 -31.72
CA PHE A 70 -6.60 26.31 -31.75
C PHE A 70 -5.77 25.04 -31.97
N ILE A 71 -5.94 24.04 -31.10
CA ILE A 71 -5.27 22.74 -31.21
C ILE A 71 -6.29 21.63 -31.48
N SER A 72 -5.88 20.62 -32.26
CA SER A 72 -6.72 19.46 -32.55
C SER A 72 -5.90 18.20 -32.82
N ILE A 73 -6.45 17.05 -32.43
CA ILE A 73 -5.86 15.71 -32.62
C ILE A 73 -6.63 14.86 -33.63
N ASP A 74 -7.92 15.12 -33.82
CA ASP A 74 -8.78 14.44 -34.80
C ASP A 74 -8.99 15.27 -36.08
N GLY A 75 -8.70 16.58 -36.03
CA GLY A 75 -8.95 17.54 -37.11
C GLY A 75 -10.40 18.02 -37.21
N THR A 76 -11.27 17.59 -36.28
CA THR A 76 -12.69 17.94 -36.24
C THR A 76 -13.04 18.74 -35.00
N ASN A 77 -12.53 18.34 -33.84
CA ASN A 77 -12.74 19.03 -32.58
C ASN A 77 -11.51 19.90 -32.29
N TRP A 78 -11.72 21.20 -32.21
CA TRP A 78 -10.68 22.18 -31.94
C TRP A 78 -10.86 22.75 -30.54
N THR A 79 -9.75 22.96 -29.82
CA THR A 79 -9.74 23.54 -28.48
C THR A 79 -8.84 24.76 -28.48
N PHE A 80 -9.33 25.86 -27.93
CA PHE A 80 -8.56 27.10 -27.82
C PHE A 80 -7.63 27.08 -26.60
N THR A 81 -6.44 27.65 -26.75
CA THR A 81 -5.48 27.88 -25.67
C THR A 81 -4.63 29.12 -25.96
N THR A 82 -4.29 29.86 -24.90
CA THR A 82 -3.34 30.97 -24.97
C THR A 82 -1.89 30.54 -24.71
N LYS A 83 -1.67 29.26 -24.35
CA LYS A 83 -0.33 28.73 -24.08
C LYS A 83 0.42 28.42 -25.38
N ASN A 84 1.74 28.53 -25.33
CA ASN A 84 2.66 28.15 -26.41
C ASN A 84 3.19 26.71 -26.28
N ASP A 85 2.92 26.02 -25.17
CA ASP A 85 3.29 24.63 -24.99
C ASP A 85 2.25 23.86 -24.17
N SER A 86 2.25 22.54 -24.34
CA SER A 86 1.46 21.63 -23.51
C SER A 86 2.04 20.21 -23.54
N LEU A 87 1.79 19.46 -22.47
CA LEU A 87 1.98 18.01 -22.44
C LEU A 87 0.71 17.36 -22.99
N ILE A 88 0.79 16.77 -24.18
CA ILE A 88 -0.35 16.11 -24.82
C ILE A 88 -0.25 14.61 -24.58
N SER A 89 -1.25 14.04 -23.91
CA SER A 89 -1.39 12.60 -23.71
C SER A 89 -2.35 12.02 -24.73
N PHE A 90 -1.95 10.92 -25.37
CA PHE A 90 -2.69 10.23 -26.41
C PHE A 90 -3.13 8.86 -25.89
N THR A 91 -4.42 8.54 -25.96
CA THR A 91 -4.89 7.22 -25.54
C THR A 91 -4.61 6.19 -26.64
N LEU A 92 -3.58 5.36 -26.44
CA LEU A 92 -3.28 4.25 -27.34
C LEU A 92 -4.29 3.12 -27.11
N LEU A 93 -5.02 2.74 -28.16
CA LEU A 93 -5.90 1.56 -28.16
C LEU A 93 -5.20 0.32 -28.75
N GLY A 94 -3.89 0.40 -29.03
CA GLY A 94 -3.11 -0.65 -29.68
C GLY A 94 -1.60 -0.37 -29.63
N SER A 95 -0.79 -1.26 -30.25
CA SER A 95 0.67 -1.30 -30.07
C SER A 95 1.42 -0.08 -30.62
N ASP A 96 1.11 0.34 -31.84
CA ASP A 96 1.74 1.47 -32.55
C ASP A 96 0.63 2.29 -33.23
N THR A 97 0.53 3.59 -32.92
CA THR A 97 -0.46 4.48 -33.56
C THR A 97 0.19 5.80 -33.95
N THR A 98 -0.15 6.30 -35.14
CA THR A 98 0.31 7.61 -35.60
C THR A 98 -0.81 8.62 -35.41
N TYR A 99 -0.53 9.67 -34.63
CA TYR A 99 -1.44 10.81 -34.48
C TYR A 99 -0.97 11.97 -35.33
N LEU A 100 -1.94 12.73 -35.85
CA LEU A 100 -1.68 13.99 -36.55
C LEU A 100 -2.14 15.14 -35.66
N PHE A 101 -1.19 15.73 -34.92
CA PHE A 101 -1.47 16.91 -34.12
C PHE A 101 -1.51 18.14 -35.04
N ARG A 102 -2.47 19.03 -34.80
CA ARG A 102 -2.67 20.26 -35.56
C ARG A 102 -2.77 21.44 -34.62
N VAL A 103 -2.18 22.56 -35.03
CA VAL A 103 -2.28 23.84 -34.33
C VAL A 103 -2.42 24.98 -35.33
N ALA A 104 -3.31 25.91 -35.04
CA ALA A 104 -3.56 27.11 -35.85
C ALA A 104 -3.55 28.35 -34.94
N ALA A 105 -2.72 29.33 -35.27
CA ALA A 105 -2.67 30.61 -34.59
C ALA A 105 -3.87 31.48 -35.01
N VAL A 106 -4.31 32.35 -34.10
CA VAL A 106 -5.38 33.32 -34.36
C VAL A 106 -4.92 34.72 -33.94
N ASP A 107 -5.19 35.69 -34.80
CA ASP A 107 -4.84 37.09 -34.60
C ASP A 107 -5.89 37.88 -33.78
N ASN A 108 -5.58 39.14 -33.51
CA ASN A 108 -6.40 40.06 -32.70
C ASN A 108 -7.38 40.92 -33.51
N SER A 109 -7.64 40.59 -34.77
CA SER A 109 -8.44 41.40 -35.70
C SER A 109 -9.92 40.97 -35.75
N GLY A 110 -10.48 40.65 -34.58
CA GLY A 110 -11.88 40.27 -34.42
C GLY A 110 -12.86 41.40 -34.73
N ASN A 111 -14.15 41.06 -34.85
CA ASN A 111 -15.20 41.99 -35.26
C ASN A 111 -16.00 42.57 -34.07
N GLY A 112 -15.68 42.16 -32.85
CA GLY A 112 -16.33 42.58 -31.61
C GLY A 112 -17.71 41.96 -31.36
N ILE A 113 -18.09 40.95 -32.13
CA ILE A 113 -19.37 40.22 -32.05
C ILE A 113 -19.08 38.74 -31.87
N TYR A 114 -19.77 38.13 -30.91
CA TYR A 114 -19.62 36.70 -30.66
C TYR A 114 -19.99 35.84 -31.86
N ASP A 115 -19.02 35.08 -32.38
CA ASP A 115 -19.19 34.18 -33.52
C ASP A 115 -19.36 32.72 -33.07
N ILE A 116 -20.48 32.10 -33.45
CA ILE A 116 -20.78 30.69 -33.15
C ILE A 116 -19.99 29.70 -34.02
N GLN A 117 -19.38 30.18 -35.11
CA GLN A 117 -18.60 29.39 -36.05
C GLN A 117 -17.48 30.24 -36.65
N LEU A 118 -16.26 29.93 -36.24
CA LEU A 118 -15.03 30.45 -36.81
C LEU A 118 -14.61 29.55 -37.97
N ILE A 119 -14.63 30.09 -39.18
CA ILE A 119 -14.25 29.36 -40.39
C ILE A 119 -13.04 30.04 -41.00
N SER A 120 -11.94 29.29 -41.16
CA SER A 120 -10.79 29.73 -41.94
C SER A 120 -10.38 28.64 -42.93
N GLY A 121 -10.23 29.02 -44.20
CA GLY A 121 -10.08 28.09 -45.31
C GLY A 121 -11.28 27.13 -45.42
N ASN A 122 -11.02 25.83 -45.29
CA ASN A 122 -12.05 24.77 -45.30
C ASN A 122 -12.27 24.14 -43.91
N ILE A 123 -11.86 24.81 -42.83
CA ILE A 123 -11.87 24.28 -41.46
C ILE A 123 -12.82 25.11 -40.62
N ASN A 124 -13.68 24.42 -39.86
CA ASN A 124 -14.52 25.03 -38.83
C ASN A 124 -13.85 24.78 -37.46
N PHE A 125 -13.43 25.86 -36.80
CA PHE A 125 -12.76 25.83 -35.50
C PHE A 125 -13.74 25.85 -34.33
N GLY A 126 -15.04 25.91 -34.61
CA GLY A 126 -16.09 26.00 -33.60
C GLY A 126 -16.42 27.45 -33.22
N PRO A 127 -17.15 27.66 -32.12
CA PRO A 127 -17.45 29.00 -31.64
C PRO A 127 -16.23 29.70 -31.05
N GLU A 128 -16.31 31.02 -30.91
CA GLU A 128 -15.35 31.77 -30.12
C GLU A 128 -15.29 31.27 -28.67
N PRO A 129 -14.09 31.25 -28.05
CA PRO A 129 -13.93 30.89 -26.65
C PRO A 129 -14.65 31.92 -25.77
N PHE A 130 -15.42 31.46 -24.80
CA PHE A 130 -16.12 32.33 -23.86
C PHE A 130 -16.09 31.81 -22.43
N THR A 131 -16.39 32.71 -21.49
CA THR A 131 -16.52 32.38 -20.07
C THR A 131 -17.97 32.05 -19.75
N ASP A 132 -18.27 30.76 -19.67
CA ASP A 132 -19.59 30.25 -19.29
C ASP A 132 -19.81 30.41 -17.77
N LEU A 133 -20.51 31.47 -17.37
CA LEU A 133 -20.74 31.78 -15.95
C LEU A 133 -21.82 30.89 -15.33
N ASN A 134 -22.69 30.29 -16.14
CA ASN A 134 -23.85 29.52 -15.70
C ASN A 134 -23.74 28.01 -15.98
N ASN A 135 -22.66 27.56 -16.62
CA ASN A 135 -22.34 26.19 -17.01
C ASN A 135 -23.38 25.55 -17.95
N ASN A 136 -24.02 26.32 -18.83
CA ASN A 136 -25.02 25.81 -19.78
C ASN A 136 -24.43 25.40 -21.15
N GLY A 137 -23.14 25.65 -21.37
CA GLY A 137 -22.41 25.33 -22.60
C GLY A 137 -22.74 26.24 -23.80
N ARG A 138 -23.29 27.44 -23.57
CA ARG A 138 -23.66 28.43 -24.59
C ARG A 138 -23.27 29.83 -24.11
N TRP A 139 -22.84 30.67 -25.04
CA TRP A 139 -22.61 32.07 -24.72
C TRP A 139 -23.94 32.80 -24.50
N ASP A 140 -24.05 33.48 -23.37
CA ASP A 140 -25.17 34.35 -23.02
C ASP A 140 -24.76 35.83 -23.04
N SER A 141 -25.74 36.70 -23.30
CA SER A 141 -25.50 38.15 -23.32
C SER A 141 -25.01 38.63 -21.94
N GLY A 142 -23.78 39.18 -21.92
CA GLY A 142 -23.10 39.64 -20.69
C GLY A 142 -21.93 38.76 -20.26
N GLU A 143 -21.69 37.64 -20.94
CA GLU A 143 -20.49 36.83 -20.76
C GLU A 143 -19.32 37.34 -21.59
N ASP A 144 -18.11 37.29 -21.03
CA ASP A 144 -16.89 37.67 -21.73
C ASP A 144 -16.50 36.57 -22.74
N PHE A 145 -16.06 37.00 -23.93
CA PHE A 145 -15.54 36.11 -24.97
C PHE A 145 -14.23 36.63 -25.55
N ILE A 146 -13.48 35.75 -26.20
CA ILE A 146 -12.26 36.07 -26.92
C ILE A 146 -12.65 36.35 -28.37
N ASP A 147 -12.62 37.63 -28.74
CA ASP A 147 -12.86 38.13 -30.09
C ASP A 147 -11.71 37.69 -31.02
N CYS A 148 -11.98 36.64 -31.79
CA CYS A 148 -11.03 35.96 -32.65
C CYS A 148 -11.05 36.61 -34.04
N GLY A 149 -9.89 37.09 -34.49
CA GLY A 149 -9.76 37.58 -35.86
C GLY A 149 -9.48 36.45 -36.84
N THR A 150 -8.54 36.68 -37.77
CA THR A 150 -8.24 35.65 -38.76
C THR A 150 -7.39 34.53 -38.18
N ILE A 151 -7.72 33.30 -38.56
CA ILE A 151 -7.06 32.08 -38.13
C ILE A 151 -6.21 31.57 -39.28
N ASP A 152 -5.04 31.00 -38.98
CA ASP A 152 -4.20 30.34 -39.97
C ASP A 152 -5.01 29.31 -40.80
N PRO A 153 -5.22 29.54 -42.12
CA PRO A 153 -6.00 28.65 -42.98
C PRO A 153 -5.29 27.33 -43.29
N LYS A 154 -3.99 27.21 -42.94
CA LYS A 154 -3.16 26.01 -43.12
C LYS A 154 -2.51 25.64 -41.78
N PRO A 155 -3.27 25.06 -40.83
CA PRO A 155 -2.75 24.70 -39.52
C PRO A 155 -1.44 23.93 -39.62
N ALA A 156 -0.47 24.27 -38.78
CA ALA A 156 0.76 23.51 -38.66
C ALA A 156 0.41 22.09 -38.20
N THR A 157 0.99 21.10 -38.89
CA THR A 157 0.72 19.69 -38.59
C THR A 157 2.00 18.96 -38.22
N LEU A 158 1.88 18.03 -37.26
CA LEU A 158 2.97 17.18 -36.82
C LEU A 158 2.50 15.74 -36.71
N LEU A 159 3.14 14.87 -37.48
CA LEU A 159 2.96 13.42 -37.37
C LEU A 159 3.75 12.90 -36.18
N LEU A 160 3.05 12.29 -35.23
CA LEU A 160 3.60 11.72 -34.01
C LEU A 160 3.46 10.20 -34.04
N PRO A 161 4.55 9.47 -34.37
CA PRO A 161 4.57 8.02 -34.23
C PRO A 161 4.73 7.66 -32.75
N LEU A 162 3.63 7.23 -32.13
CA LEU A 162 3.62 6.83 -30.73
C LEU A 162 3.75 5.32 -30.61
N LYS A 163 4.59 4.89 -29.66
CA LYS A 163 4.79 3.47 -29.34
C LYS A 163 4.25 3.23 -27.93
N ASN A 164 3.48 2.16 -27.78
CA ASN A 164 3.04 1.73 -26.46
C ASN A 164 4.26 1.33 -25.60
N SER A 165 4.25 1.82 -24.36
CA SER A 165 5.22 1.52 -23.31
C SER A 165 4.74 0.29 -22.55
N ALA A 166 5.65 -0.62 -22.21
CA ALA A 166 5.28 -1.75 -21.36
C ALA A 166 5.15 -1.28 -19.90
N PRO A 167 4.16 -1.78 -19.14
CA PRO A 167 3.99 -1.36 -17.76
C PRO A 167 5.12 -1.85 -16.87
N GLU A 168 5.45 -1.07 -15.83
CA GLU A 168 6.40 -1.44 -14.79
C GLU A 168 5.67 -1.91 -13.54
N ILE A 169 6.14 -3.01 -12.95
CA ILE A 169 5.65 -3.56 -11.69
C ILE A 169 6.81 -3.72 -10.70
N LYS A 170 6.58 -3.40 -9.42
CA LYS A 170 7.56 -3.50 -8.31
C LYS A 170 6.86 -4.00 -7.05
N PHE A 171 7.50 -4.87 -6.26
CA PHE A 171 6.96 -5.23 -4.94
C PHE A 171 6.97 -4.02 -4.00
N LEU A 172 6.08 -4.00 -3.01
CA LEU A 172 6.06 -2.94 -2.00
C LEU A 172 7.39 -2.86 -1.25
N VAL A 173 7.76 -1.64 -0.86
CA VAL A 173 8.96 -1.33 -0.08
C VAL A 173 8.57 -0.79 1.30
N ASP A 174 9.45 -0.94 2.28
CA ASP A 174 9.31 -0.33 3.59
C ASP A 174 9.72 1.16 3.58
N LYS A 175 9.63 1.81 4.73
CA LYS A 175 10.00 3.23 4.91
C LYS A 175 11.46 3.57 4.55
N ASN A 176 12.31 2.55 4.43
CA ASN A 176 13.73 2.68 4.10
C ASN A 176 14.01 2.19 2.66
N ASP A 177 12.97 2.06 1.82
CA ASP A 177 13.05 1.63 0.42
C ASP A 177 13.53 0.17 0.23
N ASN A 178 13.45 -0.66 1.28
CA ASN A 178 13.75 -2.09 1.15
C ASN A 178 12.49 -2.85 0.76
N THR A 179 12.58 -3.74 -0.24
CA THR A 179 11.47 -4.61 -0.61
C THR A 179 10.95 -5.39 0.60
N ILE A 180 9.64 -5.35 0.82
CA ILE A 180 8.97 -6.14 1.84
C ILE A 180 8.96 -7.59 1.38
N ILE A 181 9.85 -8.39 1.99
CA ILE A 181 9.99 -9.81 1.69
C ILE A 181 9.07 -10.66 2.57
N ILE A 182 8.66 -11.81 2.01
CA ILE A 182 7.97 -12.87 2.74
C ILE A 182 8.90 -13.51 3.79
N PRO A 183 8.38 -13.99 4.93
CA PRO A 183 9.18 -14.76 5.89
C PRO A 183 9.82 -16.02 5.29
N ASP A 184 10.94 -16.45 5.88
CA ASP A 184 11.67 -17.65 5.46
C ASP A 184 10.78 -18.91 5.52
N THR A 185 9.85 -18.93 6.47
CA THR A 185 8.84 -19.97 6.62
C THR A 185 7.51 -19.36 7.04
N THR A 186 6.43 -19.76 6.36
CA THR A 186 5.06 -19.39 6.70
C THR A 186 4.23 -20.66 6.93
N PHE A 187 3.09 -20.54 7.59
CA PHE A 187 1.98 -21.48 7.39
C PHE A 187 1.33 -21.23 6.01
N PRO A 188 0.24 -21.91 5.63
CA PRO A 188 -0.42 -21.72 4.32
C PRO A 188 -1.16 -20.38 4.17
N VAL A 189 -0.58 -19.30 4.69
CA VAL A 189 -1.03 -17.91 4.61
C VAL A 189 0.15 -17.04 4.21
N ALA A 190 -0.02 -16.27 3.14
CA ALA A 190 0.99 -15.34 2.66
C ALA A 190 0.36 -14.10 2.03
N SER A 191 0.94 -12.93 2.29
CA SER A 191 0.49 -11.67 1.70
C SER A 191 1.57 -11.06 0.82
N PHE A 192 1.15 -10.53 -0.32
CA PHE A 192 2.01 -9.90 -1.32
C PHE A 192 1.41 -8.59 -1.76
N GLY A 193 2.23 -7.57 -1.93
CA GLY A 193 1.80 -6.29 -2.48
C GLY A 193 2.79 -5.77 -3.50
N TRP A 194 2.28 -4.99 -4.45
CA TRP A 194 3.05 -4.38 -5.53
C TRP A 194 2.47 -3.04 -5.96
N THR A 195 3.31 -2.22 -6.57
CA THR A 195 2.92 -1.03 -7.35
C THR A 195 3.03 -1.34 -8.84
N ILE A 196 2.17 -0.71 -9.63
CA ILE A 196 2.21 -0.76 -11.09
C ILE A 196 2.17 0.69 -11.58
N THR A 197 3.04 1.01 -12.52
CA THR A 197 3.09 2.30 -13.19
C THR A 197 3.24 2.10 -14.70
N ASP A 198 2.56 2.90 -15.50
CA ASP A 198 2.72 2.93 -16.96
C ASP A 198 2.99 4.36 -17.43
N LEU A 199 3.96 4.53 -18.35
CA LEU A 199 4.20 5.83 -19.00
C LEU A 199 2.99 6.30 -19.80
N ASP A 200 2.17 5.37 -20.27
CA ASP A 200 0.95 5.66 -21.02
C ASP A 200 -0.28 5.91 -20.12
N GLY A 201 -0.06 5.85 -18.80
CA GLY A 201 -1.04 6.10 -17.74
C GLY A 201 -1.53 4.81 -17.08
N ASP A 202 -1.64 4.78 -15.76
CA ASP A 202 -1.99 3.55 -15.01
C ASP A 202 -3.40 2.99 -15.34
N ASN A 203 -4.25 3.78 -15.99
CA ASN A 203 -5.55 3.35 -16.51
C ASN A 203 -5.45 2.48 -17.77
N THR A 204 -4.27 2.36 -18.39
CA THR A 204 -4.00 1.43 -19.50
C THR A 204 -3.81 -0.01 -19.02
N ILE A 205 -3.61 -0.23 -17.71
CA ILE A 205 -3.47 -1.57 -17.15
C ILE A 205 -4.79 -2.32 -17.31
N LYS A 206 -4.74 -3.46 -18.00
CA LYS A 206 -5.91 -4.28 -18.30
C LYS A 206 -6.07 -5.39 -17.27
N ASN A 207 -4.99 -6.12 -16.99
CA ASN A 207 -5.02 -7.30 -16.13
C ASN A 207 -3.76 -7.42 -15.27
N VAL A 208 -3.92 -8.03 -14.09
CA VAL A 208 -2.80 -8.51 -13.28
C VAL A 208 -2.88 -10.04 -13.22
N TYR A 209 -1.76 -10.71 -13.39
CA TYR A 209 -1.69 -12.18 -13.32
C TYR A 209 -0.81 -12.61 -12.15
N ILE A 210 -1.27 -13.60 -11.41
CA ILE A 210 -0.50 -14.23 -10.33
C ILE A 210 -0.39 -15.74 -10.54
N ALA A 211 0.70 -16.35 -10.09
CA ALA A 211 0.90 -17.80 -10.12
C ALA A 211 1.75 -18.29 -8.94
N LEU A 212 1.61 -19.56 -8.56
CA LEU A 212 2.47 -20.24 -7.60
C LEU A 212 3.26 -21.34 -8.29
N ASN A 213 4.59 -21.31 -8.15
CA ASN A 213 5.55 -22.32 -8.59
C ASN A 213 5.64 -22.60 -10.11
N ASP A 214 4.53 -22.53 -10.85
CA ASP A 214 4.43 -22.76 -12.28
C ASP A 214 3.55 -21.66 -12.92
N THR A 215 4.16 -20.83 -13.76
CA THR A 215 3.50 -19.70 -14.43
C THR A 215 2.48 -20.12 -15.48
N SER A 216 2.45 -21.41 -15.85
CA SER A 216 1.42 -21.98 -16.74
C SER A 216 0.04 -21.99 -16.07
N ASN A 217 -0.01 -22.11 -14.74
CA ASN A 217 -1.25 -22.19 -13.94
C ASN A 217 -1.65 -20.84 -13.31
N LYS A 218 -1.39 -19.74 -14.02
CA LYS A 218 -1.72 -18.39 -13.56
C LYS A 218 -3.24 -18.14 -13.51
N ILE A 219 -3.65 -17.25 -12.61
CA ILE A 219 -5.01 -16.70 -12.58
C ILE A 219 -4.97 -15.21 -12.92
N GLN A 220 -6.08 -14.69 -13.44
CA GLN A 220 -6.26 -13.29 -13.79
C GLN A 220 -6.98 -12.56 -12.65
N LEU A 221 -6.48 -11.38 -12.29
CA LEU A 221 -7.04 -10.48 -11.28
C LEU A 221 -7.44 -9.14 -11.93
N PRO A 222 -8.33 -8.36 -11.30
CA PRO A 222 -8.65 -7.01 -11.74
C PRO A 222 -7.42 -6.09 -11.85
N ALA A 223 -7.40 -5.20 -12.85
CA ALA A 223 -6.33 -4.24 -13.12
C ALA A 223 -5.90 -3.39 -11.91
N THR A 224 -6.83 -3.09 -11.00
CA THR A 224 -6.62 -2.26 -9.81
C THR A 224 -5.98 -3.02 -8.65
N THR A 225 -5.77 -4.33 -8.77
CA THR A 225 -5.20 -5.14 -7.70
C THR A 225 -3.76 -4.72 -7.44
N ARG A 226 -3.47 -4.36 -6.18
CA ARG A 226 -2.13 -3.98 -5.69
C ARG A 226 -1.68 -4.79 -4.47
N PHE A 227 -2.57 -5.57 -3.89
CA PHE A 227 -2.29 -6.38 -2.72
C PHE A 227 -3.17 -7.63 -2.74
N VAL A 228 -2.59 -8.77 -2.40
CA VAL A 228 -3.30 -10.04 -2.26
C VAL A 228 -2.86 -10.78 -1.01
N THR A 229 -3.78 -11.52 -0.42
CA THR A 229 -3.48 -12.53 0.60
C THR A 229 -3.99 -13.87 0.12
N ILE A 230 -3.12 -14.87 0.14
CA ILE A 230 -3.47 -16.25 -0.21
C ILE A 230 -3.60 -17.06 1.06
N ILE A 231 -4.66 -17.87 1.15
CA ILE A 231 -4.97 -18.72 2.31
C ILE A 231 -5.33 -20.11 1.79
N ALA A 232 -4.68 -21.15 2.29
CA ALA A 232 -5.14 -22.52 2.12
C ALA A 232 -5.67 -23.05 3.45
N GLU A 233 -6.97 -23.31 3.50
CA GLU A 233 -7.65 -23.83 4.69
C GLU A 233 -7.61 -25.36 4.76
N PRO A 234 -7.64 -25.95 5.97
CA PRO A 234 -7.82 -27.40 6.11
C PRO A 234 -9.20 -27.83 5.58
N PRO A 235 -9.37 -29.10 5.13
CA PRO A 235 -8.43 -30.22 5.27
C PRO A 235 -7.35 -30.28 4.18
N TYR A 236 -6.11 -30.51 4.61
CA TYR A 236 -4.93 -30.64 3.73
C TYR A 236 -4.74 -32.08 3.24
N ASN A 237 -5.63 -32.53 2.35
CA ASN A 237 -5.67 -33.90 1.85
C ASN A 237 -4.49 -34.27 0.92
N THR A 238 -3.83 -33.27 0.33
CA THR A 238 -2.71 -33.41 -0.60
C THR A 238 -1.57 -32.48 -0.18
N ASP A 239 -0.36 -32.74 -0.71
CA ASP A 239 0.79 -31.85 -0.49
C ASP A 239 0.80 -30.66 -1.46
N ILE A 240 -0.05 -30.67 -2.49
CA ILE A 240 -0.28 -29.53 -3.38
C ILE A 240 -1.73 -29.13 -3.23
N VAL A 241 -1.99 -27.88 -2.86
CA VAL A 241 -3.33 -27.35 -2.56
C VAL A 241 -3.62 -26.09 -3.36
N GLU A 242 -4.90 -25.75 -3.44
CA GLU A 242 -5.37 -24.48 -3.97
C GLU A 242 -5.60 -23.49 -2.83
N CYS A 243 -5.37 -22.21 -3.09
CA CYS A 243 -5.56 -21.14 -2.13
C CYS A 243 -6.77 -20.29 -2.50
N ASP A 244 -7.54 -19.89 -1.50
CA ASP A 244 -8.39 -18.73 -1.60
C ASP A 244 -7.54 -17.47 -1.71
N VAL A 245 -7.97 -16.52 -2.55
CA VAL A 245 -7.25 -15.28 -2.83
C VAL A 245 -8.10 -14.11 -2.36
N TYR A 246 -7.60 -13.30 -1.45
CA TYR A 246 -8.27 -12.08 -0.98
C TYR A 246 -7.59 -10.87 -1.61
N LEU A 247 -8.38 -9.96 -2.16
CA LEU A 247 -7.88 -8.74 -2.80
C LEU A 247 -7.91 -7.58 -1.81
N GLY A 248 -6.82 -6.80 -1.77
CA GLY A 248 -6.65 -5.71 -0.81
C GLY A 248 -6.27 -6.21 0.60
N THR A 249 -6.31 -5.30 1.57
CA THR A 249 -5.87 -5.58 2.95
C THR A 249 -6.97 -6.13 3.85
N SER A 250 -8.22 -6.15 3.39
CA SER A 250 -9.38 -6.62 4.17
C SER A 250 -9.79 -8.04 3.76
N ILE A 251 -9.82 -8.96 4.72
CA ILE A 251 -10.24 -10.36 4.50
C ILE A 251 -11.75 -10.45 4.73
N THR A 252 -12.51 -10.36 3.64
CA THR A 252 -13.98 -10.43 3.68
C THR A 252 -14.48 -11.59 2.84
N ASN A 253 -14.49 -11.42 1.52
CA ASN A 253 -14.89 -12.44 0.57
C ASN A 253 -13.68 -12.86 -0.27
N PRO A 254 -13.43 -14.17 -0.43
CA PRO A 254 -12.42 -14.63 -1.34
C PRO A 254 -12.81 -14.29 -2.78
N TYR A 255 -11.82 -14.06 -3.61
CA TYR A 255 -11.97 -13.94 -5.04
C TYR A 255 -12.51 -15.25 -5.61
N HIS A 256 -13.35 -15.15 -6.64
CA HIS A 256 -14.10 -16.29 -7.17
C HIS A 256 -13.22 -17.40 -7.78
N THR A 257 -11.97 -17.08 -8.13
CA THR A 257 -11.00 -18.04 -8.68
C THR A 257 -9.93 -18.36 -7.64
N LYS A 258 -9.78 -19.62 -7.28
CA LYS A 258 -8.71 -20.10 -6.40
C LYS A 258 -7.36 -20.12 -7.14
N LEU A 259 -6.27 -19.93 -6.41
CA LEU A 259 -4.91 -20.00 -6.92
C LEU A 259 -4.32 -21.40 -6.69
N PRO A 260 -4.11 -22.21 -7.73
CA PRO A 260 -3.57 -23.56 -7.57
C PRO A 260 -2.04 -23.54 -7.34
N GLY A 261 -1.52 -24.67 -6.86
CA GLY A 261 -0.10 -24.97 -6.92
C GLY A 261 0.72 -24.64 -5.67
N LEU A 262 0.08 -24.29 -4.54
CA LEU A 262 0.79 -24.14 -3.27
C LEU A 262 1.28 -25.50 -2.78
N LYS A 263 2.58 -25.63 -2.53
CA LYS A 263 3.21 -26.88 -2.06
C LYS A 263 3.43 -26.84 -0.56
N LEU A 264 2.78 -27.71 0.18
CA LEU A 264 2.90 -27.84 1.63
C LEU A 264 4.16 -28.64 2.01
N ASN A 265 4.80 -28.26 3.10
CA ASN A 265 6.12 -28.74 3.57
C ASN A 265 7.23 -28.67 2.51
N GLN A 266 7.16 -27.67 1.62
CA GLN A 266 8.12 -27.48 0.55
C GLN A 266 8.42 -26.00 0.31
N LEU A 267 9.47 -25.74 -0.47
CA LEU A 267 9.78 -24.40 -0.95
C LEU A 267 8.79 -23.97 -2.04
N ASN A 268 8.36 -22.72 -1.95
CA ASN A 268 7.41 -22.11 -2.86
C ASN A 268 7.98 -20.83 -3.46
N ARG A 269 7.32 -20.37 -4.53
CA ARG A 269 7.62 -19.12 -5.20
C ARG A 269 6.35 -18.52 -5.77
N PHE A 270 6.13 -17.27 -5.46
CA PHE A 270 5.04 -16.45 -5.97
C PHE A 270 5.52 -15.69 -7.19
N TYR A 271 4.66 -15.57 -8.21
CA TYR A 271 4.92 -14.82 -9.42
C TYR A 271 3.81 -13.79 -9.65
N VAL A 272 4.18 -12.61 -10.14
CA VAL A 272 3.22 -11.56 -10.54
C VAL A 272 3.73 -10.76 -11.73
N TYR A 273 2.82 -10.43 -12.65
CA TYR A 273 3.06 -9.49 -13.75
C TYR A 273 1.73 -8.87 -14.20
N CYS A 274 1.77 -7.80 -14.99
CA CYS A 274 0.58 -7.16 -15.55
C CYS A 274 0.66 -7.07 -17.08
N GLU A 275 -0.50 -6.84 -17.69
CA GLU A 275 -0.70 -6.64 -19.12
C GLU A 275 -1.52 -5.36 -19.32
N ASP A 276 -1.09 -4.53 -20.28
CA ASP A 276 -1.82 -3.33 -20.69
C ASP A 276 -2.96 -3.64 -21.70
N ILE A 277 -3.71 -2.61 -22.09
CA ILE A 277 -4.79 -2.73 -23.09
C ILE A 277 -4.29 -3.05 -24.50
N ALA A 278 -3.03 -2.72 -24.83
CA ALA A 278 -2.40 -3.01 -26.10
C ALA A 278 -1.77 -4.42 -26.16
N GLY A 279 -1.77 -5.15 -25.04
CA GLY A 279 -1.25 -6.51 -24.90
C GLY A 279 0.22 -6.60 -24.51
N SER A 280 0.89 -5.49 -24.17
CA SER A 280 2.27 -5.55 -23.68
C SER A 280 2.30 -5.99 -22.22
N THR A 281 3.29 -6.83 -21.87
CA THR A 281 3.45 -7.36 -20.52
C THR A 281 4.58 -6.69 -19.77
N SER A 282 4.41 -6.48 -18.47
CA SER A 282 5.50 -6.08 -17.58
C SER A 282 6.58 -7.16 -17.46
N GLN A 283 7.67 -6.82 -16.79
CA GLN A 283 8.58 -7.83 -16.24
C GLN A 283 7.83 -8.81 -15.32
N LEU A 284 8.25 -10.08 -15.35
CA LEU A 284 7.76 -11.11 -14.44
C LEU A 284 8.52 -11.00 -13.10
N LEU A 285 7.82 -10.59 -12.05
CA LEU A 285 8.37 -10.60 -10.71
C LEU A 285 8.20 -11.96 -10.06
N ALA A 286 9.15 -12.32 -9.21
CA ALA A 286 9.10 -13.52 -8.39
C ALA A 286 9.48 -13.22 -6.93
N MET A 287 8.76 -13.78 -5.97
CA MET A 287 9.08 -13.76 -4.55
C MET A 287 9.08 -15.18 -3.97
N PRO A 288 10.22 -15.69 -3.46
CA PRO A 288 11.56 -15.09 -3.53
C PRO A 288 12.05 -14.87 -4.97
N SER A 289 13.05 -13.99 -5.19
CA SER A 289 13.60 -13.75 -6.53
C SER A 289 14.46 -14.91 -7.03
N GLN A 290 14.71 -15.03 -8.34
CA GLN A 290 15.34 -16.23 -8.94
C GLN A 290 16.76 -16.50 -8.44
N ASN A 291 17.47 -15.41 -8.13
CA ASN A 291 18.84 -15.46 -7.62
C ASN A 291 18.92 -15.24 -6.10
N SER A 292 17.78 -15.22 -5.40
CA SER A 292 17.77 -15.03 -3.95
C SER A 292 18.11 -16.33 -3.22
N SER A 293 18.87 -16.21 -2.14
CA SER A 293 19.07 -17.27 -1.16
C SER A 293 17.91 -17.38 -0.16
N LEU A 294 16.93 -16.47 -0.20
CA LEU A 294 15.76 -16.50 0.69
C LEU A 294 14.91 -17.75 0.37
N PRO A 295 14.71 -18.66 1.33
CA PRO A 295 13.73 -19.72 1.20
C PRO A 295 12.34 -19.13 1.45
N TRP A 296 11.31 -19.55 0.72
CA TRP A 296 9.94 -19.43 1.21
C TRP A 296 9.39 -20.84 1.40
N PHE A 297 9.50 -21.36 2.62
CA PHE A 297 8.97 -22.67 2.97
C PHE A 297 7.55 -22.55 3.52
N VAL A 298 6.61 -23.34 3.01
CA VAL A 298 5.23 -23.34 3.50
C VAL A 298 5.01 -24.57 4.35
N LYS A 299 4.91 -24.39 5.67
CA LYS A 299 4.72 -25.47 6.62
C LYS A 299 3.26 -25.92 6.66
N LYS A 300 3.02 -27.23 6.56
CA LYS A 300 1.70 -27.83 6.76
C LYS A 300 1.37 -27.84 8.26
N PRO A 301 0.25 -27.25 8.71
CA PRO A 301 -0.18 -27.39 10.10
C PRO A 301 -0.39 -28.87 10.48
N LYS A 302 0.27 -29.34 11.53
CA LYS A 302 0.07 -30.70 12.11
C LYS A 302 -1.30 -30.89 12.76
N GLY A 303 -1.84 -29.84 13.38
CA GLY A 303 -3.09 -29.90 14.11
C GLY A 303 -3.62 -28.52 14.47
N ASP A 304 -4.39 -28.47 15.56
CA ASP A 304 -5.22 -27.32 15.94
C ASP A 304 -4.64 -26.44 17.04
N ILE A 305 -3.39 -26.68 17.46
CA ILE A 305 -2.69 -25.93 18.50
C ILE A 305 -1.46 -25.22 17.91
N LEU A 306 -1.33 -23.93 18.19
CA LEU A 306 -0.15 -23.14 17.87
C LEU A 306 0.54 -22.67 19.16
N ILE A 307 1.84 -22.84 19.22
CA ILE A 307 2.73 -22.29 20.23
C ILE A 307 3.54 -21.17 19.57
N ILE A 308 3.29 -19.94 19.99
CA ILE A 308 4.08 -18.78 19.57
C ILE A 308 5.24 -18.64 20.56
N ASP A 309 6.44 -18.89 20.03
CA ASP A 309 7.68 -18.64 20.75
C ASP A 309 8.14 -17.20 20.44
N ASP A 310 7.84 -16.31 21.37
CA ASP A 310 8.22 -14.89 21.36
C ASP A 310 9.28 -14.63 22.45
N TYR A 311 10.23 -15.55 22.55
CA TYR A 311 11.24 -15.61 23.60
C TYR A 311 12.64 -15.61 22.98
N ALA A 312 13.42 -14.54 23.21
CA ALA A 312 14.79 -14.43 22.68
C ALA A 312 15.87 -14.87 23.67
N THR A 313 15.50 -15.05 24.94
CA THR A 313 16.44 -15.45 25.99
C THR A 313 16.85 -16.91 25.79
N SER A 314 18.16 -17.17 25.76
CA SER A 314 18.69 -18.53 25.60
C SER A 314 18.67 -19.29 26.93
N ASP A 315 17.61 -20.05 27.17
CA ASP A 315 17.44 -20.93 28.32
C ASP A 315 16.62 -22.19 27.96
N ASN A 316 16.09 -22.90 28.96
CA ASN A 316 15.35 -24.15 28.76
C ASN A 316 13.84 -23.96 28.48
N ALA A 317 13.34 -22.74 28.25
CA ALA A 317 11.91 -22.48 28.08
C ALA A 317 11.28 -23.27 26.92
N ALA A 318 11.90 -23.28 25.74
CA ALA A 318 11.36 -24.01 24.58
C ALA A 318 11.28 -25.53 24.83
N ASN A 319 12.31 -26.12 25.43
CA ASN A 319 12.32 -27.53 25.81
C ASN A 319 11.27 -27.83 26.90
N PHE A 320 11.09 -26.92 27.85
CA PHE A 320 10.09 -27.04 28.90
C PHE A 320 8.67 -27.17 28.29
N TYR A 321 8.28 -26.25 27.40
CA TYR A 321 6.95 -26.32 26.78
C TYR A 321 6.80 -27.55 25.87
N ASN A 322 7.85 -27.95 25.14
CA ASN A 322 7.84 -29.22 24.40
C ASN A 322 7.56 -30.43 25.33
N SER A 323 8.19 -30.49 26.50
CA SER A 323 7.97 -31.58 27.47
C SER A 323 6.57 -31.56 28.09
N ILE A 324 5.97 -30.38 28.30
CA ILE A 324 4.57 -30.28 28.71
C ILE A 324 3.65 -30.84 27.63
N LEU A 325 3.84 -30.45 26.37
CA LEU A 325 3.03 -30.96 25.26
C LEU A 325 3.16 -32.48 25.11
N ASP A 326 4.37 -33.02 25.23
CA ASP A 326 4.61 -34.46 25.23
C ASP A 326 3.86 -35.17 26.35
N SER A 327 3.95 -34.64 27.58
CA SER A 327 3.25 -35.18 28.75
C SER A 327 1.72 -35.16 28.66
N LEU A 328 1.17 -34.37 27.74
CA LEU A 328 -0.26 -34.26 27.43
C LEU A 328 -0.63 -34.95 26.12
N ASN A 329 0.30 -35.65 25.46
CA ASN A 329 0.14 -36.29 24.15
C ASN A 329 -0.27 -35.33 23.01
N LEU A 330 0.20 -34.08 23.07
CA LEU A 330 -0.18 -33.02 22.13
C LEU A 330 0.85 -32.76 21.03
N LEU A 331 2.02 -33.42 21.03
CA LEU A 331 3.09 -33.18 20.04
C LEU A 331 2.67 -33.38 18.58
N SER A 332 1.73 -34.28 18.32
CA SER A 332 1.21 -34.54 16.97
C SER A 332 0.18 -33.49 16.51
N ARG A 333 -0.29 -32.63 17.43
CA ARG A 333 -1.34 -31.63 17.19
C ARG A 333 -0.84 -30.19 17.32
N ALA A 334 0.33 -30.01 17.95
CA ALA A 334 0.91 -28.71 18.23
C ALA A 334 1.99 -28.32 17.22
N GLU A 335 1.97 -27.06 16.83
CA GLU A 335 3.01 -26.43 16.04
C GLU A 335 3.72 -25.34 16.81
N ILE A 336 5.05 -25.32 16.73
CA ILE A 336 5.86 -24.22 17.27
C ILE A 336 6.18 -23.25 16.16
N TRP A 337 5.97 -21.97 16.43
CA TRP A 337 6.30 -20.85 15.56
C TRP A 337 7.13 -19.82 16.34
N ASP A 338 8.44 -19.85 16.09
CA ASP A 338 9.40 -18.91 16.67
C ASP A 338 9.43 -17.60 15.89
N ILE A 339 8.66 -16.63 16.38
CA ILE A 339 8.53 -15.31 15.76
C ILE A 339 9.73 -14.40 16.05
N LYS A 340 10.69 -14.85 16.88
CA LYS A 340 11.96 -14.17 17.12
C LYS A 340 13.16 -14.87 16.48
N LEU A 341 12.95 -15.95 15.72
CA LEU A 341 14.02 -16.72 15.10
C LEU A 341 14.97 -15.81 14.29
N GLY A 342 16.25 -15.80 14.68
CA GLY A 342 17.29 -15.01 14.00
C GLY A 342 17.21 -13.50 14.22
N LYS A 343 16.32 -13.00 15.09
CA LYS A 343 16.28 -11.59 15.51
C LYS A 343 17.58 -11.22 16.23
N THR A 344 18.16 -10.08 15.85
CA THR A 344 19.23 -9.44 16.61
C THR A 344 18.89 -7.97 16.82
N SER A 345 19.80 -7.17 17.38
CA SER A 345 19.60 -5.73 17.50
C SER A 345 19.52 -5.00 16.15
N THR A 346 20.02 -5.60 15.07
CA THR A 346 20.07 -4.99 13.73
C THR A 346 19.37 -5.82 12.65
N THR A 347 19.05 -7.09 12.93
CA THR A 347 18.35 -7.96 11.98
C THR A 347 16.93 -8.27 12.46
N PRO A 348 15.91 -8.10 11.58
CA PRO A 348 14.56 -8.50 11.90
C PRO A 348 14.47 -10.03 12.07
N ALA A 349 13.43 -10.49 12.77
CA ALA A 349 13.13 -11.91 12.86
C ALA A 349 12.79 -12.50 11.48
N LYS A 350 13.18 -13.75 11.26
CA LYS A 350 13.03 -14.44 9.98
C LYS A 350 11.62 -14.94 9.70
N LEU A 351 10.85 -15.24 10.75
CA LEU A 351 9.54 -15.89 10.66
C LEU A 351 8.36 -14.96 10.92
N LEU A 352 8.61 -13.75 11.43
CA LEU A 352 7.56 -12.76 11.69
C LEU A 352 7.19 -12.04 10.38
N PRO A 353 5.95 -12.15 9.88
CA PRO A 353 5.50 -11.41 8.71
C PRO A 353 5.55 -9.91 8.93
N LYS A 354 5.86 -9.15 7.87
CA LYS A 354 5.80 -7.69 7.88
C LYS A 354 4.36 -7.17 7.79
N PHE A 355 3.49 -7.90 7.10
CA PHE A 355 2.06 -7.61 7.02
C PHE A 355 1.34 -8.28 8.20
N ILE A 356 1.26 -7.58 9.34
CA ILE A 356 0.60 -8.13 10.54
C ILE A 356 -0.88 -8.42 10.27
N SER A 357 -1.61 -7.41 9.79
CA SER A 357 -2.92 -7.63 9.17
C SER A 357 -2.77 -7.54 7.64
N PRO A 358 -3.19 -8.56 6.87
CA PRO A 358 -3.92 -9.74 7.34
C PRO A 358 -3.04 -10.96 7.69
N GLN A 359 -1.78 -11.06 7.23
CA GLN A 359 -1.03 -12.33 7.23
C GLN A 359 -0.85 -12.98 8.61
N PHE A 360 -0.43 -12.22 9.63
CA PHE A 360 -0.27 -12.76 10.99
C PHE A 360 -1.62 -13.18 11.57
N THR A 361 -2.64 -12.34 11.42
CA THR A 361 -3.99 -12.63 11.91
C THR A 361 -4.56 -13.90 11.30
N GLU A 362 -4.52 -14.04 9.97
CA GLU A 362 -5.05 -15.21 9.27
C GLU A 362 -4.23 -16.46 9.59
N THR A 363 -2.94 -16.33 9.88
CA THR A 363 -2.12 -17.44 10.37
C THR A 363 -2.64 -17.98 11.71
N LEU A 364 -3.05 -17.10 12.65
CA LEU A 364 -3.63 -17.54 13.92
C LEU A 364 -4.93 -18.32 13.71
N LYS A 365 -5.77 -17.87 12.76
CA LYS A 365 -7.08 -18.47 12.47
C LYS A 365 -7.02 -19.90 11.91
N LEU A 366 -5.84 -20.35 11.46
CA LEU A 366 -5.63 -21.76 11.10
C LEU A 366 -5.69 -22.70 12.33
N PHE A 367 -5.56 -22.17 13.54
CA PHE A 367 -5.50 -22.93 14.78
C PHE A 367 -6.70 -22.60 15.67
N LYS A 368 -7.13 -23.56 16.49
CA LYS A 368 -8.21 -23.35 17.45
C LYS A 368 -7.71 -22.75 18.76
N VAL A 369 -6.49 -23.12 19.14
CA VAL A 369 -5.85 -22.69 20.38
C VAL A 369 -4.45 -22.15 20.10
N VAL A 370 -4.15 -20.99 20.66
CA VAL A 370 -2.82 -20.36 20.62
C VAL A 370 -2.30 -20.27 22.05
N TYR A 371 -1.09 -20.78 22.29
CA TYR A 371 -0.32 -20.45 23.49
C TYR A 371 0.82 -19.52 23.09
N TRP A 372 0.91 -18.35 23.73
CA TRP A 372 1.92 -17.35 23.41
C TRP A 372 2.69 -16.99 24.67
N TYR A 373 3.98 -17.32 24.68
CA TYR A 373 4.87 -16.99 25.79
C TYR A 373 5.96 -16.02 25.35
N THR A 374 6.37 -15.15 26.28
CA THR A 374 7.37 -14.12 25.98
C THR A 374 8.45 -14.06 27.05
N ASP A 375 9.59 -13.47 26.67
CA ASP A 375 10.53 -12.90 27.62
C ASP A 375 10.18 -11.43 27.89
N ASN A 376 11.12 -10.69 28.48
CA ASN A 376 10.96 -9.28 28.85
C ASN A 376 11.00 -8.30 27.64
N ASP A 377 10.89 -8.80 26.41
CA ASP A 377 10.83 -8.05 25.14
C ASP A 377 9.66 -8.55 24.26
N PRO A 378 8.40 -8.51 24.72
CA PRO A 378 7.27 -9.06 23.96
C PRO A 378 7.06 -8.32 22.63
N THR A 379 6.64 -9.05 21.60
CA THR A 379 6.24 -8.47 20.32
C THR A 379 4.78 -8.02 20.41
N ILE A 380 4.56 -6.77 20.88
CA ILE A 380 3.23 -6.24 21.26
C ILE A 380 2.33 -5.93 20.06
N GLU A 381 2.88 -5.35 18.98
CA GLU A 381 2.09 -4.90 17.83
C GLU A 381 1.22 -6.01 17.19
N PRO A 382 1.74 -7.23 16.92
CA PRO A 382 0.91 -8.34 16.43
C PRO A 382 -0.16 -8.77 17.42
N ALA A 383 0.09 -8.67 18.73
CA ALA A 383 -0.94 -8.97 19.73
C ALA A 383 -2.08 -7.94 19.68
N GLN A 384 -1.76 -6.65 19.61
CA GLN A 384 -2.76 -5.57 19.53
C GLN A 384 -3.63 -5.67 18.27
N ILE A 385 -3.02 -6.02 17.13
CA ILE A 385 -3.72 -6.06 15.84
C ILE A 385 -4.54 -7.35 15.69
N SER A 386 -3.97 -8.51 16.04
CA SER A 386 -4.52 -9.80 15.61
C SER A 386 -5.40 -10.51 16.64
N VAL A 387 -5.18 -10.30 17.95
CA VAL A 387 -5.81 -11.12 19.00
C VAL A 387 -7.32 -10.97 19.02
N ARG A 388 -7.83 -9.73 18.88
CA ARG A 388 -9.26 -9.47 18.87
C ARG A 388 -9.96 -10.18 17.71
N GLU A 389 -9.42 -10.04 16.50
CA GLU A 389 -9.99 -10.68 15.30
C GLU A 389 -9.93 -12.21 15.39
N TYR A 390 -8.84 -12.77 15.92
CA TYR A 390 -8.71 -14.19 16.20
C TYR A 390 -9.77 -14.70 17.19
N ILE A 391 -9.99 -14.00 18.30
CA ILE A 391 -11.02 -14.36 19.31
C ILE A 391 -12.44 -14.26 18.74
N ILE A 392 -12.71 -13.23 17.92
CA ILE A 392 -14.01 -13.06 17.24
C ILE A 392 -14.26 -14.22 16.27
N SER A 393 -13.22 -14.72 15.59
CA SER A 393 -13.33 -15.90 14.71
C SER A 393 -13.54 -17.23 15.46
N GLY A 394 -13.54 -17.20 16.80
CA GLY A 394 -13.75 -18.38 17.66
C GLY A 394 -12.47 -18.98 18.22
N GLY A 395 -11.31 -18.41 17.90
CA GLY A 395 -10.02 -18.79 18.45
C GLY A 395 -9.93 -18.56 19.96
N LYS A 396 -9.10 -19.37 20.62
CA LYS A 396 -8.80 -19.24 22.06
C LYS A 396 -7.31 -19.02 22.28
N ILE A 397 -6.95 -18.15 23.21
CA ILE A 397 -5.56 -17.76 23.44
C ILE A 397 -5.17 -17.80 24.92
N PHE A 398 -4.02 -18.40 25.18
CA PHE A 398 -3.40 -18.48 26.50
C PHE A 398 -2.05 -17.76 26.48
N PHE A 399 -1.91 -16.72 27.29
CA PHE A 399 -0.70 -15.93 27.41
C PHE A 399 0.11 -16.28 28.65
N SER A 400 1.43 -16.39 28.46
CA SER A 400 2.47 -16.30 29.49
C SER A 400 3.40 -15.16 29.10
N MET A 401 2.95 -13.92 29.27
CA MET A 401 3.61 -12.73 28.71
C MET A 401 4.06 -11.80 29.81
N ILE A 402 5.28 -11.28 29.70
CA ILE A 402 5.82 -10.25 30.61
C ILE A 402 6.24 -9.02 29.81
N PHE A 403 6.30 -7.86 30.46
CA PHE A 403 6.61 -6.58 29.81
C PHE A 403 7.84 -5.93 30.42
N PRO A 404 8.63 -5.20 29.63
CA PRO A 404 9.81 -4.50 30.12
C PRO A 404 9.46 -3.44 31.16
N GLN A 405 10.49 -2.98 31.88
CA GLN A 405 10.30 -1.97 32.91
C GLN A 405 9.68 -0.68 32.36
N GLN A 406 10.06 -0.30 31.14
CA GLN A 406 9.54 0.86 30.43
C GLN A 406 8.91 0.39 29.12
N PHE A 407 7.62 0.65 28.97
CA PHE A 407 6.88 0.49 27.71
C PHE A 407 5.64 1.38 27.77
N ASP A 408 5.02 1.59 26.61
CA ASP A 408 3.75 2.30 26.51
C ASP A 408 2.58 1.36 26.81
N PRO A 409 1.83 1.55 27.91
CA PRO A 409 0.75 0.65 28.29
C PRO A 409 -0.56 0.93 27.55
N ARG A 410 -0.68 2.02 26.80
CA ARG A 410 -1.93 2.46 26.16
C ARG A 410 -2.52 1.41 25.22
N GLY A 411 -1.67 0.55 24.67
CA GLY A 411 -2.04 -0.53 23.77
C GLY A 411 -2.52 -1.83 24.43
N LEU A 412 -2.36 -1.98 25.75
CA LEU A 412 -2.64 -3.26 26.40
C LEU A 412 -4.13 -3.60 26.44
N SER A 413 -4.98 -2.58 26.62
CA SER A 413 -6.44 -2.77 26.62
C SER A 413 -6.99 -3.19 25.25
N ASP A 414 -6.20 -3.09 24.17
CA ASP A 414 -6.61 -3.53 22.84
C ASP A 414 -6.78 -5.06 22.76
N PHE A 415 -6.04 -5.80 23.60
CA PHE A 415 -6.06 -7.27 23.60
C PHE A 415 -6.17 -7.92 24.99
N LEU A 416 -6.02 -7.18 26.09
CA LEU A 416 -6.19 -7.69 27.45
C LEU A 416 -7.36 -7.00 28.17
N PRO A 417 -8.20 -7.75 28.92
CA PRO A 417 -9.31 -7.19 29.70
C PRO A 417 -8.83 -6.55 31.03
N VAL A 418 -7.98 -5.52 30.95
CA VAL A 418 -7.42 -4.81 32.11
C VAL A 418 -7.75 -3.31 32.06
N ASP A 419 -8.01 -2.72 33.23
CA ASP A 419 -8.21 -1.27 33.35
C ASP A 419 -6.87 -0.55 33.48
N SER A 420 -5.91 -1.16 34.19
CA SER A 420 -4.57 -0.61 34.39
C SER A 420 -3.56 -1.67 34.87
N LEU A 421 -2.31 -1.23 35.01
CA LEU A 421 -1.21 -2.01 35.57
C LEU A 421 -0.57 -1.30 36.76
N SER A 422 0.23 -2.03 37.53
CA SER A 422 0.94 -1.47 38.67
C SER A 422 1.88 -0.35 38.25
N PRO A 423 1.92 0.78 39.00
CA PRO A 423 2.79 1.91 38.66
C PRO A 423 4.27 1.53 38.52
N ALA A 424 4.71 0.53 39.29
CA ALA A 424 6.05 -0.04 39.24
C ALA A 424 5.98 -1.58 39.14
N PRO A 425 6.97 -2.22 38.49
CA PRO A 425 7.10 -3.67 38.57
C PRO A 425 7.61 -4.11 39.94
N ILE A 426 7.30 -5.36 40.29
CA ILE A 426 7.97 -6.09 41.35
C ILE A 426 9.40 -6.37 40.89
N SER A 427 10.38 -5.79 41.58
CA SER A 427 11.79 -5.91 41.21
C SER A 427 12.28 -7.37 41.23
N PHE A 428 11.87 -8.14 42.23
CA PHE A 428 12.31 -9.52 42.43
C PHE A 428 11.23 -10.33 43.13
N ILE A 429 11.01 -11.56 42.65
CA ILE A 429 10.15 -12.56 43.29
C ILE A 429 11.04 -13.66 43.87
N PRO A 430 10.99 -13.91 45.20
CA PRO A 430 11.77 -14.96 45.84
C PRO A 430 11.46 -16.37 45.28
N ARG A 431 12.46 -17.25 45.33
CA ARG A 431 12.26 -18.69 45.07
C ARG A 431 11.19 -19.27 45.98
N ASN A 432 10.45 -20.27 45.48
CA ASN A 432 9.35 -20.93 46.20
C ASN A 432 8.18 -20.00 46.59
N THR A 433 8.13 -18.76 46.07
CA THR A 433 6.97 -17.90 46.27
C THR A 433 5.74 -18.56 45.68
N LEU A 434 4.68 -18.68 46.47
CA LEU A 434 3.42 -19.27 46.02
C LEU A 434 2.71 -18.35 45.03
N ILE A 435 2.06 -18.95 44.05
CA ILE A 435 1.14 -18.30 43.12
C ILE A 435 -0.24 -18.91 43.43
N ASN A 436 -0.98 -18.22 44.28
CA ASN A 436 -2.23 -18.69 44.85
C ASN A 436 -3.39 -18.43 43.90
N PRO A 437 -4.30 -19.39 43.69
CA PRO A 437 -5.58 -19.11 43.08
C PRO A 437 -6.31 -18.01 43.86
N ALA A 438 -6.82 -17.00 43.16
CA ALA A 438 -7.71 -15.99 43.74
C ALA A 438 -9.15 -16.54 43.85
N ASP A 439 -10.10 -15.77 44.36
CA ASP A 439 -11.46 -16.26 44.64
C ASP A 439 -12.15 -16.93 43.43
N ASP A 440 -12.06 -16.33 42.23
CA ASP A 440 -12.57 -16.98 41.02
C ASP A 440 -11.75 -18.24 40.67
N GLY A 441 -10.43 -18.18 40.82
CA GLY A 441 -9.52 -19.31 40.59
C GLY A 441 -9.83 -20.51 41.50
N VAL A 442 -10.10 -20.27 42.78
CA VAL A 442 -10.53 -21.29 43.76
C VAL A 442 -11.88 -21.88 43.34
N THR A 443 -12.85 -21.01 43.02
CA THR A 443 -14.19 -21.44 42.58
C THR A 443 -14.13 -22.30 41.31
N LEU A 444 -13.18 -22.00 40.42
CA LEU A 444 -12.98 -22.70 39.16
C LEU A 444 -11.96 -23.85 39.25
N ASN A 445 -11.48 -24.22 40.45
CA ASN A 445 -10.49 -25.29 40.65
C ASN A 445 -9.19 -25.11 39.85
N TYR A 446 -8.64 -23.90 39.79
CA TYR A 446 -7.31 -23.67 39.23
C TYR A 446 -6.22 -24.24 40.16
N PRO A 447 -5.16 -24.87 39.62
CA PRO A 447 -4.13 -25.49 40.44
C PRO A 447 -3.25 -24.45 41.14
N LEU A 448 -2.77 -24.79 42.34
CA LEU A 448 -1.72 -24.02 43.02
C LEU A 448 -0.40 -24.12 42.24
N LEU A 449 0.34 -23.02 42.16
CA LEU A 449 1.64 -22.93 41.48
C LEU A 449 2.68 -22.30 42.42
N SER A 450 3.96 -22.42 42.09
CA SER A 450 5.01 -21.69 42.79
C SER A 450 6.20 -21.39 41.89
N ILE A 451 6.97 -20.37 42.25
CA ILE A 451 8.25 -20.10 41.61
C ILE A 451 9.22 -21.25 41.88
N ASP A 452 9.91 -21.69 40.84
CA ASP A 452 10.94 -22.70 40.93
C ASP A 452 12.11 -22.31 41.85
N ASP A 453 12.97 -23.28 42.14
CA ASP A 453 14.15 -23.10 43.00
C ASP A 453 15.40 -22.68 42.23
N SER A 454 15.27 -22.34 40.94
CA SER A 454 16.40 -22.00 40.08
C SER A 454 17.12 -20.73 40.55
N THR A 455 18.42 -20.68 40.26
CA THR A 455 19.30 -19.59 40.67
C THR A 455 19.06 -18.30 39.89
N VAL A 456 18.44 -18.38 38.71
CA VAL A 456 18.05 -17.22 37.92
C VAL A 456 16.81 -16.58 38.57
N PRO A 457 16.86 -15.30 38.95
CA PRO A 457 15.74 -14.63 39.61
C PRO A 457 14.57 -14.39 38.65
N VAL A 458 13.33 -14.60 39.13
CA VAL A 458 12.14 -14.02 38.48
C VAL A 458 12.04 -12.57 38.92
N ALA A 459 12.08 -11.65 37.97
CA ALA A 459 12.26 -10.23 38.23
C ALA A 459 11.43 -9.38 37.28
N ARG A 460 11.22 -8.11 37.64
CA ARG A 460 10.56 -7.08 36.82
C ARG A 460 9.13 -7.42 36.42
N ILE A 461 8.41 -8.13 37.28
CA ILE A 461 7.03 -8.57 37.00
C ILE A 461 6.04 -7.42 37.22
N ARG A 462 5.21 -7.13 36.21
CA ARG A 462 4.07 -6.23 36.34
C ARG A 462 2.86 -6.96 36.93
N THR A 463 2.06 -6.22 37.68
CA THR A 463 0.80 -6.72 38.25
C THR A 463 -0.34 -5.90 37.67
N TYR A 464 -1.55 -6.46 37.70
CA TYR A 464 -2.64 -5.95 36.88
C TYR A 464 -3.86 -5.62 37.72
N TYR A 465 -4.69 -4.72 37.20
CA TYR A 465 -6.02 -4.45 37.70
C TYR A 465 -7.01 -4.85 36.59
N PRO A 466 -7.46 -6.13 36.58
CA PRO A 466 -8.40 -6.62 35.57
C PRO A 466 -9.73 -5.87 35.64
N ASN A 467 -10.35 -5.67 34.49
CA ASN A 467 -11.68 -5.05 34.44
C ASN A 467 -12.71 -6.02 35.04
N PRO A 468 -13.44 -5.66 36.11
CA PRO A 468 -14.32 -6.59 36.83
C PRO A 468 -15.56 -7.02 36.02
N PHE A 469 -15.90 -6.31 34.94
CA PHE A 469 -17.01 -6.66 34.04
C PHE A 469 -16.57 -7.57 32.89
N ALA A 470 -15.30 -7.50 32.48
CA ALA A 470 -14.77 -8.24 31.35
C ALA A 470 -13.87 -9.42 31.76
N ALA A 471 -13.36 -9.44 32.99
CA ALA A 471 -12.40 -10.43 33.46
C ALA A 471 -12.74 -11.03 34.83
N LYS A 472 -12.28 -12.28 35.02
CA LYS A 472 -12.23 -12.99 36.30
C LYS A 472 -10.79 -13.11 36.78
N THR A 473 -10.55 -12.88 38.06
CA THR A 473 -9.19 -12.90 38.63
C THR A 473 -8.81 -14.32 39.01
N LEU A 474 -7.77 -14.87 38.38
CA LEU A 474 -7.38 -16.27 38.56
C LEU A 474 -6.26 -16.45 39.57
N TYR A 475 -5.24 -15.59 39.58
CA TYR A 475 -4.03 -15.80 40.38
C TYR A 475 -3.50 -14.52 41.02
N LYS A 476 -3.03 -14.69 42.26
CA LYS A 476 -2.32 -13.69 43.07
C LYS A 476 -0.97 -14.25 43.51
N LEU A 477 0.03 -13.39 43.62
CA LEU A 477 1.31 -13.77 44.23
C LEU A 477 1.19 -13.80 45.75
N GLY A 478 1.82 -14.78 46.38
CA GLY A 478 2.00 -14.90 47.84
C GLY A 478 3.00 -13.90 48.41
N LEU A 479 2.81 -12.63 48.08
CA LEU A 479 3.58 -11.48 48.57
C LEU A 479 2.65 -10.50 49.28
N SER A 480 3.22 -9.52 49.99
CA SER A 480 2.44 -8.45 50.61
C SER A 480 1.59 -7.72 49.57
N GLY A 481 0.31 -7.49 49.90
CA GLY A 481 -0.66 -6.89 49.00
C GLY A 481 -1.29 -7.84 47.98
N GLU A 482 -0.94 -9.13 48.00
CA GLU A 482 -1.48 -10.18 47.12
C GLU A 482 -1.65 -9.75 45.64
N PRO A 483 -0.58 -9.31 44.97
CA PRO A 483 -0.71 -8.70 43.67
C PRO A 483 -1.25 -9.68 42.63
N ILE A 484 -2.22 -9.21 41.83
CA ILE A 484 -2.84 -9.98 40.76
C ILE A 484 -1.88 -10.13 39.59
N ILE A 485 -1.67 -11.38 39.18
CA ILE A 485 -0.82 -11.73 38.03
C ILE A 485 -1.56 -12.56 36.97
N GLY A 486 -2.78 -13.02 37.26
CA GLY A 486 -3.50 -13.89 36.35
C GLY A 486 -4.99 -13.61 36.31
N PHE A 487 -5.55 -13.64 35.11
CA PHE A 487 -6.97 -13.39 34.86
C PHE A 487 -7.41 -14.05 33.54
N LYS A 488 -8.72 -14.16 33.36
CA LYS A 488 -9.31 -14.61 32.09
C LYS A 488 -10.50 -13.74 31.71
N THR A 489 -10.87 -13.74 30.43
CA THR A 489 -12.14 -13.14 29.98
C THR A 489 -13.32 -13.94 30.52
N THR A 490 -14.48 -13.28 30.67
CA THR A 490 -15.72 -13.93 31.14
C THR A 490 -16.19 -15.07 30.24
N ASP A 491 -15.94 -14.98 28.94
CA ASP A 491 -16.22 -16.04 27.95
C ASP A 491 -15.15 -17.14 27.87
N SER A 492 -14.08 -17.02 28.68
CA SER A 492 -12.95 -17.95 28.74
C SER A 492 -12.24 -18.20 27.40
N LYS A 493 -12.32 -17.24 26.46
CA LYS A 493 -11.55 -17.29 25.20
C LYS A 493 -10.12 -16.78 25.35
N LEU A 494 -9.86 -15.93 26.34
CA LEU A 494 -8.52 -15.43 26.66
C LEU A 494 -8.18 -15.71 28.11
N ILE A 495 -7.01 -16.30 28.34
CA ILE A 495 -6.41 -16.50 29.65
C ILE A 495 -5.04 -15.85 29.63
N TYR A 496 -4.71 -15.07 30.66
CA TYR A 496 -3.46 -14.34 30.74
C TYR A 496 -2.77 -14.59 32.08
N LEU A 497 -1.48 -14.93 32.03
CA LEU A 497 -0.58 -14.92 33.16
C LEU A 497 0.62 -13.99 32.90
N GLY A 498 0.79 -13.03 33.80
CA GLY A 498 1.87 -12.04 33.79
C GLY A 498 3.18 -12.58 34.37
N ILE A 499 3.51 -13.85 34.15
CA ILE A 499 4.72 -14.48 34.67
C ILE A 499 5.24 -15.53 33.69
N PRO A 500 6.57 -15.75 33.58
CA PRO A 500 7.09 -16.82 32.73
C PRO A 500 6.69 -18.19 33.31
N LEU A 501 5.81 -18.90 32.63
CA LEU A 501 5.26 -20.15 33.15
C LEU A 501 6.30 -21.26 33.35
N HIS A 502 7.34 -21.30 32.53
CA HIS A 502 8.46 -22.21 32.75
C HIS A 502 9.20 -21.99 34.09
N ARG A 503 9.01 -20.82 34.73
CA ARG A 503 9.51 -20.49 36.08
C ARG A 503 8.49 -20.67 37.19
N ALA A 504 7.22 -20.91 36.86
CA ALA A 504 6.12 -21.13 37.79
C ALA A 504 5.88 -22.62 38.09
N ASN A 505 6.93 -23.45 37.95
CA ASN A 505 6.89 -24.91 38.05
C ASN A 505 7.69 -25.45 39.26
N GLY A 506 7.51 -24.85 40.45
CA GLY A 506 8.22 -25.27 41.67
C GLY A 506 7.61 -26.50 42.35
N ASN A 507 8.45 -27.45 42.78
CA ASN A 507 8.05 -28.69 43.47
C ASN A 507 7.27 -28.39 44.78
N PRO A 508 6.09 -28.99 45.04
CA PRO A 508 5.42 -30.08 44.31
C PRO A 508 4.42 -29.64 43.22
N PHE A 509 4.34 -28.36 42.90
CA PHE A 509 3.39 -27.83 41.93
C PHE A 509 3.88 -28.00 40.49
N ASN A 510 2.95 -28.30 39.59
CA ASN A 510 3.26 -28.62 38.21
C ASN A 510 2.37 -27.82 37.24
N VAL A 511 3.02 -27.03 36.38
CA VAL A 511 2.38 -26.22 35.33
C VAL A 511 1.64 -27.10 34.32
N LYS A 512 1.99 -28.38 34.18
CA LYS A 512 1.21 -29.36 33.40
C LYS A 512 -0.27 -29.37 33.81
N ASN A 513 -0.56 -29.27 35.11
CA ASN A 513 -1.95 -29.27 35.60
C ASN A 513 -2.70 -28.00 35.17
N LEU A 514 -1.99 -26.87 35.07
CA LEU A 514 -2.56 -25.64 34.52
C LEU A 514 -2.85 -25.79 33.03
N PHE A 515 -1.92 -26.36 32.26
CA PHE A 515 -2.17 -26.62 30.84
C PHE A 515 -3.34 -27.59 30.63
N ASP A 516 -3.44 -28.66 31.42
CA ASP A 516 -4.58 -29.60 31.36
C ASP A 516 -5.90 -28.86 31.64
N LYS A 517 -5.95 -28.06 32.71
CA LYS A 517 -7.10 -27.21 33.06
C LYS A 517 -7.48 -26.24 31.93
N VAL A 518 -6.51 -25.49 31.42
CA VAL A 518 -6.74 -24.45 30.40
C VAL A 518 -7.14 -25.08 29.06
N LEU A 519 -6.41 -26.07 28.57
CA LEU A 519 -6.64 -26.63 27.24
C LEU A 519 -7.92 -27.46 27.19
N PHE A 520 -8.16 -28.33 28.17
CA PHE A 520 -9.26 -29.29 28.10
C PHE A 520 -10.54 -28.82 28.80
N GLU A 521 -10.44 -28.15 29.96
CA GLU A 521 -11.64 -27.74 30.70
C GLU A 521 -12.14 -26.35 30.30
N GLU A 522 -11.23 -25.38 30.13
CA GLU A 522 -11.61 -24.01 29.76
C GLU A 522 -11.78 -23.86 28.26
N PHE A 523 -10.79 -24.32 27.49
CA PHE A 523 -10.83 -24.22 26.03
C PHE A 523 -11.58 -25.37 25.35
N GLY A 524 -11.97 -26.41 26.09
CA GLY A 524 -12.78 -27.50 25.54
C GLY A 524 -12.11 -28.24 24.39
N LEU A 525 -10.77 -28.27 24.36
CA LEU A 525 -10.02 -29.06 23.40
C LEU A 525 -10.32 -30.55 23.64
N SER A 526 -10.46 -31.34 22.58
CA SER A 526 -10.56 -32.79 22.73
C SER A 526 -9.24 -33.36 23.30
N ARG A 527 -9.33 -34.34 24.20
CA ARG A 527 -8.17 -35.09 24.68
C ARG A 527 -7.56 -35.97 23.59
#